data_AF-B6HSB7-F1
#
_entry.id   AF-B6HSB7-F1
#
_cell.length_a   1.000
_cell.length_b   1.000
_cell.length_c   1.000
_cell.angle_alpha   90.00
_cell.angle_beta   90.00
_cell.angle_gamma   90.00
#
_symmetry.space_group_name_H-M   'P 1'
#
loop_
_entity.id
_entity.type
_entity.pdbx_description
1 polymer ?
#
loop_
_entity_poly.entity_id
_entity_poly.type
_entity_poly.pdbx_seq_one_letter_code
_entity_poly.pdbx_strand_id
1 'polypeptide(L)'
;MATSRNDSLMKMEDSKEQISQTDWDTEQRKPEKKRSGVLNVVVSGLALFSDGYNAQIIGYMEPLFSVLYMDGMSSTIKSRLSNSYLIGEIFGMLFFGVLIDRIGRRTGIIAATAFLILGVVLATASHGKSQLGMFWMMIVARGIAGFGAGGEYPVCATSATEAADETIDLRKRRGFLVALTTDFAIDLGFVAAGLIALIVLACYSQQDSEGVWRVTFGLGIVLPISICFFRVRMVNSTQYQKHAIKSQYPYGLVLRRYWKPMLGTSMAWFCYDFVTYPFGLFSSTIIEQLNPNNTTFQNIGYGTVINCFYLPGCLIGGILMDRIGRKQNMTLGFMLWGIWGFILGAALHPIQSVFPLFIVMYGIFQALGEMGPGVSTFLCASESFPTPLRGHFLGFAAAVGKAGASIGTEVFTPIQNSFDTTAKGQQAVFLIGAAFTMVGGILSWFLIPDMSRELETEDSKFKAYLEENGYDISSYGEALVVNARAST
;
A
#
# COMPACT_ATOMS: atom_id res chain seq x y z
N MET A 1 -30.79 33.27 58.03
CA MET A 1 -29.74 33.92 57.19
C MET A 1 -28.47 33.07 57.00
N ALA A 2 -28.38 31.82 57.48
CA ALA A 2 -27.17 30.99 57.35
C ALA A 2 -27.17 29.99 56.18
N THR A 3 -28.32 29.75 55.54
CA THR A 3 -28.45 28.73 54.49
C THR A 3 -28.10 29.22 53.08
N SER A 4 -28.24 30.52 52.76
CA SER A 4 -27.96 31.01 51.40
C SER A 4 -26.47 31.29 51.12
N ARG A 5 -25.60 31.28 52.14
CA ARG A 5 -24.16 31.56 52.00
C ARG A 5 -23.35 30.30 51.66
N ASN A 6 -23.83 29.12 52.06
CA ASN A 6 -23.22 27.84 51.70
C ASN A 6 -23.51 27.47 50.25
N ASP A 7 -24.74 27.68 49.76
CA ASP A 7 -25.09 27.40 48.36
C ASP A 7 -24.31 28.27 47.36
N SER A 8 -23.98 29.51 47.74
CA SER A 8 -23.18 30.41 46.91
C SER A 8 -21.69 30.03 46.88
N LEU A 9 -21.17 29.47 47.98
CA LEU A 9 -19.79 28.99 48.07
C LEU A 9 -19.62 27.67 47.30
N MET A 10 -20.59 26.76 47.43
CA MET A 10 -20.59 25.46 46.72
C MET A 10 -20.71 25.65 45.20
N LYS A 11 -21.56 26.60 44.74
CA LYS A 11 -21.61 26.98 43.31
C LYS A 11 -20.35 27.67 42.80
N MET A 12 -19.61 28.38 43.67
CA MET A 12 -18.32 29.00 43.32
C MET A 12 -17.18 27.97 43.24
N GLU A 13 -17.22 26.90 44.03
CA GLU A 13 -16.27 25.78 43.95
C GLU A 13 -16.54 24.91 42.73
N ASP A 14 -17.80 24.55 42.45
CA ASP A 14 -18.18 23.80 41.23
C ASP A 14 -17.82 24.56 39.95
N SER A 15 -17.99 25.89 39.93
CA SER A 15 -17.61 26.70 38.77
C SER A 15 -16.10 26.88 38.66
N LYS A 16 -15.33 26.88 39.76
CA LYS A 16 -13.86 26.88 39.70
C LYS A 16 -13.28 25.52 39.32
N GLU A 17 -13.89 24.42 39.74
CA GLU A 17 -13.52 23.07 39.28
C GLU A 17 -13.87 22.90 37.80
N GLN A 18 -15.05 23.34 37.36
CA GLN A 18 -15.40 23.34 35.93
C GLN A 18 -14.49 24.26 35.10
N ILE A 19 -14.18 25.48 35.55
CA ILE A 19 -13.26 26.38 34.83
C ILE A 19 -11.85 25.80 34.79
N SER A 20 -11.36 25.23 35.89
CA SER A 20 -10.07 24.53 35.95
C SER A 20 -10.03 23.36 34.96
N GLN A 21 -11.01 22.46 35.00
CA GLN A 21 -11.04 21.24 34.17
C GLN A 21 -11.24 21.55 32.68
N THR A 22 -12.00 22.60 32.35
CA THR A 22 -12.14 23.09 30.98
C THR A 22 -10.85 23.75 30.50
N ASP A 23 -10.14 24.50 31.35
CA ASP A 23 -8.85 25.11 31.01
C ASP A 23 -7.73 24.06 30.86
N TRP A 24 -7.75 22.96 31.63
CA TRP A 24 -6.81 21.83 31.46
C TRP A 24 -7.01 21.06 30.15
N ASP A 25 -8.25 20.82 29.73
CA ASP A 25 -8.57 20.19 28.44
C ASP A 25 -8.25 21.11 27.24
N THR A 26 -8.23 22.42 27.48
CA THR A 26 -7.93 23.43 26.45
C THR A 26 -6.43 23.74 26.35
N GLU A 27 -5.68 23.76 27.46
CA GLU A 27 -4.23 24.01 27.48
C GLU A 27 -3.38 22.84 26.96
N GLN A 28 -3.87 21.59 27.04
CA GLN A 28 -3.15 20.44 26.44
C GLN A 28 -3.30 20.34 24.90
N ARG A 29 -4.22 21.11 24.30
CA ARG A 29 -4.43 21.20 22.85
C ARG A 29 -3.67 22.39 22.25
N LYS A 30 -2.35 22.41 22.37
CA LYS A 30 -1.52 23.37 21.61
C LYS A 30 -1.76 23.23 20.10
N PRO A 31 -1.92 24.35 19.35
CA PRO A 31 -2.13 24.34 17.90
C PRO A 31 -0.97 23.74 17.08
N GLU A 32 0.21 23.57 17.69
CA GLU A 32 1.37 22.89 17.08
C GLU A 32 1.12 21.41 16.76
N LYS A 33 0.25 20.70 17.52
CA LYS A 33 -0.01 19.27 17.31
C LYS A 33 -0.79 18.97 16.01
N LYS A 34 -1.79 19.79 15.66
CA LYS A 34 -2.63 19.55 14.45
C LYS A 34 -1.85 19.69 13.14
N ARG A 35 -0.88 20.61 13.07
CA ARG A 35 -0.02 20.77 11.89
C ARG A 35 0.92 19.58 11.67
N SER A 36 1.35 18.92 12.76
CA SER A 36 2.23 17.75 12.68
C SER A 36 1.53 16.50 12.13
N GLY A 37 0.26 16.26 12.49
CA GLY A 37 -0.49 15.09 12.02
C GLY A 37 -0.77 15.13 10.51
N VAL A 38 -1.29 16.26 10.02
CA VAL A 38 -1.56 16.46 8.58
C VAL A 38 -0.27 16.39 7.76
N LEU A 39 0.82 16.99 8.24
CA LEU A 39 2.11 16.92 7.56
C LEU A 39 2.62 15.48 7.45
N ASN A 40 2.48 14.66 8.51
CA ASN A 40 2.89 13.26 8.48
C ASN A 40 2.08 12.44 7.46
N VAL A 41 0.78 12.70 7.34
CA VAL A 41 -0.08 12.05 6.35
C VAL A 41 0.32 12.43 4.92
N VAL A 42 0.57 13.72 4.66
CA VAL A 42 1.03 14.19 3.35
C VAL A 42 2.38 13.59 2.98
N VAL A 43 3.33 13.56 3.92
CA VAL A 43 4.65 12.94 3.72
C VAL A 43 4.52 11.43 3.46
N SER A 44 3.58 10.77 4.14
CA SER A 44 3.27 9.35 3.92
C SER A 44 2.68 9.08 2.54
N GLY A 45 1.76 9.94 2.08
CA GLY A 45 1.21 9.85 0.72
C GLY A 45 2.27 10.09 -0.35
N LEU A 46 3.14 11.09 -0.18
CA LEU A 46 4.25 11.35 -1.12
C LEU A 46 5.24 10.19 -1.17
N ALA A 47 5.46 9.51 -0.05
CA ALA A 47 6.29 8.32 0.04
C ALA A 47 5.69 7.14 -0.76
N LEU A 48 4.41 6.86 -0.56
CA LEU A 48 3.70 5.82 -1.30
C LEU A 48 3.55 6.14 -2.79
N PHE A 49 3.38 7.42 -3.15
CA PHE A 49 3.48 7.87 -4.54
C PHE A 49 4.84 7.54 -5.15
N SER A 50 5.92 7.84 -4.42
CA SER A 50 7.28 7.55 -4.88
C SER A 50 7.49 6.06 -5.06
N ASP A 51 6.97 5.25 -4.16
CA ASP A 51 7.01 3.79 -4.28
C ASP A 51 6.29 3.34 -5.56
N GLY A 52 5.04 3.78 -5.77
CA GLY A 52 4.27 3.47 -6.97
C GLY A 52 5.04 3.81 -8.25
N TYR A 53 5.63 5.00 -8.32
CA TYR A 53 6.46 5.41 -9.46
C TYR A 53 7.60 4.40 -9.74
N ASN A 54 8.38 4.05 -8.71
CA ASN A 54 9.57 3.19 -8.85
C ASN A 54 9.22 1.72 -9.12
N ALA A 55 8.08 1.25 -8.60
CA ALA A 55 7.52 -0.05 -8.89
C ALA A 55 7.10 -0.14 -10.36
N GLN A 56 6.31 0.82 -10.86
CA GLN A 56 5.68 0.75 -12.19
C GLN A 56 6.59 1.16 -13.35
N ILE A 57 7.62 1.99 -13.13
CA ILE A 57 8.44 2.52 -14.24
C ILE A 57 9.07 1.42 -15.09
N ILE A 58 9.41 0.26 -14.51
CA ILE A 58 9.97 -0.86 -15.27
C ILE A 58 8.99 -1.38 -16.33
N GLY A 59 7.70 -1.43 -16.03
CA GLY A 59 6.66 -1.89 -16.95
C GLY A 59 6.56 -1.01 -18.20
N TYR A 60 6.80 0.30 -18.07
CA TYR A 60 6.86 1.19 -19.23
C TYR A 60 8.20 1.16 -19.96
N MET A 61 9.29 0.79 -19.29
CA MET A 61 10.61 0.70 -19.91
C MET A 61 10.85 -0.65 -20.60
N GLU A 62 10.11 -1.70 -20.25
CA GLU A 62 10.23 -3.01 -20.89
C GLU A 62 10.04 -2.99 -22.41
N PRO A 63 9.00 -2.34 -22.99
CA PRO A 63 8.89 -2.21 -24.45
C PRO A 63 10.11 -1.51 -25.07
N LEU A 64 10.62 -0.47 -24.41
CA LEU A 64 11.83 0.24 -24.86
C LEU A 64 13.07 -0.68 -24.80
N PHE A 65 13.21 -1.50 -23.75
CA PHE A 65 14.30 -2.47 -23.62
C PHE A 65 14.21 -3.61 -24.65
N SER A 66 12.99 -4.04 -25.01
CA SER A 66 12.77 -5.02 -26.08
C SER A 66 13.37 -4.54 -27.40
N VAL A 67 13.27 -3.24 -27.70
CA VAL A 67 13.80 -2.65 -28.94
C VAL A 67 15.30 -2.38 -28.84
N LEU A 68 15.77 -1.78 -27.73
CA LEU A 68 17.17 -1.37 -27.58
C LEU A 68 18.15 -2.54 -27.37
N TYR A 69 17.70 -3.60 -26.70
CA TYR A 69 18.57 -4.69 -26.22
C TYR A 69 18.00 -6.06 -26.60
N MET A 70 17.60 -6.23 -27.87
CA MET A 70 16.95 -7.44 -28.39
C MET A 70 17.65 -8.74 -27.97
N ASP A 71 18.99 -8.79 -28.08
CA ASP A 71 19.77 -9.99 -27.76
C ASP A 71 19.93 -10.25 -26.26
N GLY A 72 19.76 -9.23 -25.42
CA GLY A 72 19.91 -9.30 -23.96
C GLY A 72 18.59 -9.49 -23.22
N MET A 73 17.46 -9.17 -23.83
CA MET A 73 16.14 -9.11 -23.20
C MET A 73 15.38 -10.44 -23.35
N SER A 74 15.93 -11.51 -22.77
CA SER A 74 15.22 -12.80 -22.67
C SER A 74 13.99 -12.70 -21.77
N SER A 75 13.04 -13.62 -21.92
CA SER A 75 11.85 -13.72 -21.05
C SER A 75 12.21 -13.84 -19.56
N THR A 76 13.30 -14.54 -19.25
CA THR A 76 13.83 -14.66 -17.89
C THR A 76 14.35 -13.32 -17.36
N ILE A 77 15.05 -12.53 -18.17
CA ILE A 77 15.56 -11.21 -17.75
C ILE A 77 14.40 -10.23 -17.56
N LYS A 78 13.43 -10.24 -18.47
CA LYS A 78 12.19 -9.45 -18.35
C LYS A 78 11.50 -9.69 -17.02
N SER A 79 11.20 -10.96 -16.74
CA SER A 79 10.53 -11.36 -15.50
C SER A 79 11.34 -10.98 -14.25
N ARG A 80 12.67 -11.21 -14.26
CA ARG A 80 13.55 -10.82 -13.14
C ARG A 80 13.63 -9.31 -12.91
N LEU A 81 13.67 -8.50 -13.96
CA LEU A 81 13.69 -7.04 -13.85
C LEU A 81 12.41 -6.53 -13.16
N SER A 82 11.29 -7.08 -13.60
CA SER A 82 9.96 -6.79 -13.05
C SER A 82 9.81 -7.25 -11.60
N ASN A 83 10.25 -8.48 -11.28
CA ASN A 83 10.13 -9.06 -9.94
C ASN A 83 11.12 -8.54 -8.90
N SER A 84 12.30 -8.09 -9.33
CA SER A 84 13.38 -7.72 -8.40
C SER A 84 12.96 -6.69 -7.34
N TYR A 85 12.20 -5.67 -7.73
CA TYR A 85 11.69 -4.65 -6.82
C TYR A 85 10.71 -5.25 -5.80
N LEU A 86 9.75 -6.05 -6.25
CA LEU A 86 8.75 -6.71 -5.40
C LEU A 86 9.40 -7.66 -4.39
N ILE A 87 10.38 -8.45 -4.82
CA ILE A 87 11.15 -9.34 -3.94
C ILE A 87 11.89 -8.51 -2.88
N GLY A 88 12.49 -7.40 -3.28
CA GLY A 88 13.09 -6.43 -2.36
C GLY A 88 12.08 -5.96 -1.31
N GLU A 89 10.89 -5.52 -1.74
CA GLU A 89 9.82 -5.05 -0.85
C GLU A 89 9.42 -6.09 0.19
N ILE A 90 9.28 -7.37 -0.18
CA ILE A 90 8.96 -8.45 0.77
C ILE A 90 9.98 -8.50 1.90
N PHE A 91 11.27 -8.53 1.56
CA PHE A 91 12.33 -8.55 2.57
C PHE A 91 12.36 -7.25 3.38
N GLY A 92 12.11 -6.10 2.74
CA GLY A 92 12.01 -4.80 3.39
C GLY A 92 10.89 -4.77 4.43
N MET A 93 9.68 -5.18 4.06
CA MET A 93 8.50 -5.20 4.93
C MET A 93 8.70 -6.11 6.15
N LEU A 94 9.28 -7.30 5.95
CA LEU A 94 9.57 -8.22 7.07
C LEU A 94 10.69 -7.70 7.97
N PHE A 95 11.75 -7.14 7.39
CA PHE A 95 12.89 -6.62 8.12
C PHE A 95 12.52 -5.36 8.91
N PHE A 96 12.00 -4.33 8.24
CA PHE A 96 11.63 -3.07 8.87
C PHE A 96 10.40 -3.23 9.75
N GLY A 97 9.45 -4.12 9.43
CA GLY A 97 8.27 -4.38 10.26
C GLY A 97 8.61 -4.85 11.69
N VAL A 98 9.70 -5.60 11.88
CA VAL A 98 10.16 -6.07 13.20
C VAL A 98 11.24 -5.15 13.79
N LEU A 99 12.11 -4.59 12.93
CA LEU A 99 13.29 -3.86 13.38
C LEU A 99 13.01 -2.41 13.77
N ILE A 100 12.01 -1.76 13.15
CA ILE A 100 11.58 -0.38 13.44
C ILE A 100 11.19 -0.21 14.91
N ASP A 101 10.55 -1.22 15.50
CA ASP A 101 10.12 -1.20 16.89
C ASP A 101 11.29 -1.43 17.87
N ARG A 102 12.41 -2.01 17.42
CA ARG A 102 13.61 -2.25 18.26
C ARG A 102 14.67 -1.15 18.15
N ILE A 103 14.91 -0.62 16.96
CA ILE A 103 15.94 0.41 16.68
C ILE A 103 15.36 1.83 16.78
N GLY A 104 14.03 1.96 16.76
CA GLY A 104 13.31 3.22 16.81
C GLY A 104 12.85 3.69 15.42
N ARG A 105 11.59 4.13 15.35
CA ARG A 105 10.88 4.48 14.11
C ARG A 105 11.63 5.44 13.20
N ARG A 106 12.17 6.52 13.77
CA ARG A 106 12.94 7.54 13.02
C ARG A 106 14.15 6.94 12.30
N THR A 107 14.95 6.12 12.97
CA THR A 107 16.15 5.51 12.39
C THR A 107 15.80 4.52 11.29
N GLY A 108 14.78 3.69 11.50
CA GLY A 108 14.33 2.73 10.50
C GLY A 108 13.78 3.39 9.23
N ILE A 109 12.98 4.45 9.37
CA ILE A 109 12.44 5.22 8.25
C ILE A 109 13.54 5.88 7.41
N ILE A 110 14.56 6.46 8.06
CA ILE A 110 15.69 7.07 7.36
C ILE A 110 16.52 6.02 6.64
N ALA A 111 16.77 4.87 7.27
CA ALA A 111 17.49 3.76 6.64
C ALA A 111 16.73 3.21 5.42
N ALA A 112 15.42 3.02 5.52
CA ALA A 112 14.56 2.60 4.42
C ALA A 112 14.67 3.56 3.21
N THR A 113 14.55 4.87 3.44
CA THR A 113 14.71 5.86 2.37
C THR A 113 16.13 5.86 1.78
N ALA A 114 17.16 5.66 2.59
CA ALA A 114 18.53 5.60 2.11
C ALA A 114 18.76 4.40 1.18
N PHE A 115 18.21 3.22 1.50
CA PHE A 115 18.25 2.05 0.61
C PHE A 115 17.47 2.29 -0.68
N LEU A 116 16.30 2.93 -0.60
CA LEU A 116 15.52 3.30 -1.77
C LEU A 116 16.32 4.21 -2.71
N ILE A 117 16.88 5.32 -2.19
CA ILE A 117 17.71 6.25 -2.96
C ILE A 117 18.91 5.53 -3.57
N LEU A 118 19.63 4.73 -2.78
CA LEU A 118 20.79 3.98 -3.25
C LEU A 118 20.43 3.05 -4.40
N GLY A 119 19.35 2.27 -4.26
CA GLY A 119 18.89 1.35 -5.28
C GLY A 119 18.51 2.05 -6.58
N VAL A 120 17.79 3.18 -6.50
CA VAL A 120 17.39 3.94 -7.70
C VAL A 120 18.61 4.61 -8.37
N VAL A 121 19.56 5.15 -7.61
CA VAL A 121 20.83 5.67 -8.14
C VAL A 121 21.60 4.58 -8.89
N LEU A 122 21.73 3.39 -8.27
CA LEU A 122 22.41 2.27 -8.90
C LEU A 122 21.66 1.77 -10.15
N ALA A 123 20.33 1.72 -10.10
CA ALA A 123 19.51 1.30 -11.24
C ALA A 123 19.67 2.29 -12.41
N THR A 124 19.62 3.59 -12.14
CA THR A 124 19.87 4.67 -13.11
C THR A 124 21.26 4.59 -13.71
N ALA A 125 22.26 4.31 -12.89
CA ALA A 125 23.67 4.20 -13.29
C ALA A 125 24.03 2.81 -13.84
N SER A 126 23.06 1.90 -14.02
CA SER A 126 23.33 0.53 -14.46
C SER A 126 24.11 0.52 -15.75
N HIS A 127 25.25 -0.16 -15.75
CA HIS A 127 26.14 -0.31 -16.89
C HIS A 127 26.89 -1.64 -16.78
N GLY A 128 27.28 -2.23 -17.89
CA GLY A 128 27.98 -3.50 -17.89
C GLY A 128 28.78 -3.72 -19.17
N LYS A 129 29.83 -4.54 -19.08
CA LYS A 129 30.63 -4.95 -20.25
C LYS A 129 29.82 -5.78 -21.27
N SER A 130 28.67 -6.30 -20.85
CA SER A 130 27.67 -6.98 -21.68
C SER A 130 26.27 -6.48 -21.30
N GLN A 131 25.30 -6.62 -22.21
CA GLN A 131 23.90 -6.30 -21.94
C GLN A 131 23.36 -7.10 -20.73
N LEU A 132 23.72 -8.38 -20.64
CA LEU A 132 23.38 -9.23 -19.51
C LEU A 132 23.97 -8.69 -18.18
N GLY A 133 25.22 -8.23 -18.18
CA GLY A 133 25.84 -7.64 -17.01
C GLY A 133 25.15 -6.34 -16.55
N MET A 134 24.76 -5.50 -17.50
CA MET A 134 23.98 -4.29 -17.23
C MET A 134 22.62 -4.64 -16.59
N PHE A 135 21.89 -5.60 -17.14
CA PHE A 135 20.60 -6.02 -16.59
C PHE A 135 20.74 -6.64 -15.20
N TRP A 136 21.78 -7.43 -14.92
CA TRP A 136 22.02 -7.94 -13.57
C TRP A 136 22.31 -6.84 -12.55
N MET A 137 23.11 -5.84 -12.93
CA MET A 137 23.32 -4.66 -12.08
C MET A 137 21.98 -3.97 -11.78
N MET A 138 21.13 -3.81 -12.80
CA MET A 138 19.80 -3.21 -12.66
C MET A 138 18.87 -4.05 -11.78
N ILE A 139 18.84 -5.37 -11.94
CA ILE A 139 18.06 -6.32 -11.13
C ILE A 139 18.44 -6.19 -9.65
N VAL A 140 19.74 -6.25 -9.34
CA VAL A 140 20.21 -6.13 -7.95
C VAL A 140 19.90 -4.74 -7.39
N ALA A 141 20.11 -3.69 -8.17
CA ALA A 141 19.82 -2.32 -7.77
C ALA A 141 18.32 -2.08 -7.49
N ARG A 142 17.44 -2.61 -8.33
CA ARG A 142 15.99 -2.57 -8.12
C ARG A 142 15.57 -3.37 -6.89
N GLY A 143 16.21 -4.51 -6.61
CA GLY A 143 16.01 -5.24 -5.36
C GLY A 143 16.40 -4.44 -4.11
N ILE A 144 17.51 -3.69 -4.17
CA ILE A 144 17.92 -2.76 -3.10
C ILE A 144 16.89 -1.63 -2.94
N ALA A 145 16.41 -1.07 -4.06
CA ALA A 145 15.38 -0.04 -4.05
C ALA A 145 14.09 -0.53 -3.38
N GLY A 146 13.61 -1.72 -3.79
CA GLY A 146 12.44 -2.37 -3.22
C GLY A 146 12.60 -2.68 -1.73
N PHE A 147 13.79 -3.12 -1.30
CA PHE A 147 14.08 -3.33 0.13
C PHE A 147 13.89 -2.05 0.96
N GLY A 148 14.31 -0.91 0.43
CA GLY A 148 14.04 0.39 1.02
C GLY A 148 12.55 0.72 1.04
N ALA A 149 11.86 0.57 -0.09
CA ALA A 149 10.44 0.86 -0.23
C ALA A 149 9.54 0.03 0.70
N GLY A 150 9.87 -1.25 0.94
CA GLY A 150 9.13 -2.12 1.85
C GLY A 150 9.10 -1.60 3.30
N GLY A 151 10.07 -0.79 3.71
CA GLY A 151 10.08 -0.15 5.03
C GLY A 151 9.10 1.02 5.17
N GLU A 152 8.58 1.55 4.06
CA GLU A 152 7.70 2.72 4.05
C GLU A 152 6.24 2.35 4.34
N TYR A 153 5.81 1.15 3.92
CA TYR A 153 4.41 0.69 4.05
C TYR A 153 3.91 0.66 5.49
N PRO A 154 4.57 -0.02 6.45
CA PRO A 154 4.06 -0.10 7.82
C PRO A 154 3.93 1.28 8.48
N VAL A 155 4.83 2.19 8.12
CA VAL A 155 4.91 3.55 8.68
C VAL A 155 3.81 4.44 8.10
N CYS A 156 3.66 4.44 6.77
CA CYS A 156 2.67 5.25 6.08
C CYS A 156 1.26 4.82 6.47
N ALA A 157 1.04 3.50 6.58
CA ALA A 157 -0.24 2.94 6.95
C ALA A 157 -0.71 3.33 8.35
N THR A 158 0.20 3.19 9.31
CA THR A 158 -0.09 3.53 10.71
C THR A 158 -0.32 5.02 10.83
N SER A 159 0.49 5.85 10.17
CA SER A 159 0.33 7.31 10.16
C SER A 159 -1.02 7.74 9.57
N ALA A 160 -1.43 7.18 8.42
CA ALA A 160 -2.71 7.49 7.78
C ALA A 160 -3.90 7.05 8.63
N THR A 161 -3.86 5.82 9.17
CA THR A 161 -4.95 5.27 9.98
C THR A 161 -5.08 5.98 11.33
N GLU A 162 -3.95 6.29 11.99
CA GLU A 162 -3.93 7.03 13.26
C GLU A 162 -4.45 8.45 13.08
N ALA A 163 -4.04 9.16 12.01
CA ALA A 163 -4.53 10.50 11.73
C ALA A 163 -6.02 10.53 11.38
N ALA A 164 -6.51 9.51 10.68
CA ALA A 164 -7.93 9.38 10.35
C ALA A 164 -8.81 8.98 11.56
N ASP A 165 -8.23 8.64 12.72
CA ASP A 165 -8.98 8.33 13.95
C ASP A 165 -9.05 9.49 14.96
N GLU A 166 -8.38 10.64 14.68
CA GLU A 166 -8.26 11.74 15.65
C GLU A 166 -9.60 12.39 16.07
N THR A 167 -10.60 12.40 15.19
CA THR A 167 -11.91 12.99 15.48
C THR A 167 -13.04 12.10 15.01
N ILE A 168 -14.22 12.25 15.63
CA ILE A 168 -15.42 11.48 15.28
C ILE A 168 -15.77 11.63 13.79
N ASP A 169 -15.63 12.83 13.22
CA ASP A 169 -15.95 13.07 11.82
C ASP A 169 -14.93 12.44 10.86
N LEU A 170 -13.64 12.44 11.22
CA LEU A 170 -12.60 11.75 10.46
C LEU A 170 -12.78 10.23 10.53
N ARG A 171 -13.13 9.68 11.70
CA ARG A 171 -13.39 8.25 11.90
C ARG A 171 -14.52 7.74 11.01
N LYS A 172 -15.56 8.56 10.78
CA LYS A 172 -16.67 8.24 9.85
C LYS A 172 -16.25 8.19 8.38
N ARG A 173 -15.14 8.87 8.03
CA ARG A 173 -14.59 8.97 6.66
C ARG A 173 -13.23 8.28 6.54
N ARG A 174 -12.89 7.41 7.50
CA ARG A 174 -11.56 6.81 7.60
C ARG A 174 -11.23 5.99 6.35
N GLY A 175 -12.21 5.27 5.79
CA GLY A 175 -12.00 4.50 4.57
C GLY A 175 -11.57 5.38 3.40
N PHE A 176 -12.30 6.47 3.17
CA PHE A 176 -11.95 7.42 2.12
C PHE A 176 -10.60 8.11 2.35
N LEU A 177 -10.30 8.53 3.58
CA LEU A 177 -9.05 9.24 3.90
C LEU A 177 -7.83 8.33 3.77
N VAL A 178 -7.93 7.08 4.25
CA VAL A 178 -6.85 6.10 4.11
C VAL A 178 -6.66 5.76 2.63
N ALA A 179 -7.74 5.48 1.88
CA ALA A 179 -7.65 5.23 0.44
C ALA A 179 -6.96 6.39 -0.31
N LEU A 180 -7.35 7.63 -0.03
CA LEU A 180 -6.76 8.82 -0.67
C LEU A 180 -5.27 9.01 -0.36
N THR A 181 -4.84 8.65 0.85
CA THR A 181 -3.47 8.93 1.32
C THR A 181 -2.52 7.76 1.14
N THR A 182 -3.06 6.60 0.74
CA THR A 182 -2.29 5.38 0.52
C THR A 182 -2.42 4.95 -0.94
N ASP A 183 -3.42 4.13 -1.24
CA ASP A 183 -3.67 3.52 -2.54
C ASP A 183 -3.74 4.54 -3.69
N PHE A 184 -4.54 5.60 -3.54
CA PHE A 184 -4.62 6.66 -4.55
C PHE A 184 -3.26 7.32 -4.81
N ALA A 185 -2.43 7.45 -3.79
CA ALA A 185 -1.10 8.02 -3.95
C ALA A 185 -0.18 7.07 -4.73
N ILE A 186 -0.23 5.77 -4.46
CA ILE A 186 0.48 4.72 -5.21
C ILE A 186 0.05 4.74 -6.68
N ASP A 187 -1.26 4.73 -6.92
CA ASP A 187 -1.85 4.75 -8.26
C ASP A 187 -1.47 6.00 -9.06
N LEU A 188 -1.45 7.15 -8.39
CA LEU A 188 -1.01 8.39 -9.00
C LEU A 188 0.49 8.30 -9.37
N GLY A 189 1.29 7.58 -8.58
CA GLY A 189 2.66 7.20 -8.91
C GLY A 189 2.76 6.33 -10.18
N PHE A 190 1.88 5.34 -10.33
CA PHE A 190 1.80 4.49 -11.54
C PHE A 190 1.49 5.29 -12.80
N VAL A 191 0.55 6.24 -12.70
CA VAL A 191 0.19 7.14 -13.78
C VAL A 191 1.33 8.12 -14.08
N ALA A 192 1.93 8.71 -13.04
CA ALA A 192 3.04 9.64 -13.20
C ALA A 192 4.27 8.99 -13.85
N ALA A 193 4.56 7.71 -13.55
CA ALA A 193 5.61 6.95 -14.22
C ALA A 193 5.39 6.88 -15.74
N GLY A 194 4.16 6.63 -16.17
CA GLY A 194 3.80 6.58 -17.59
C GLY A 194 3.87 7.96 -18.25
N LEU A 195 3.29 8.98 -17.61
CA LEU A 195 3.33 10.36 -18.12
C LEU A 195 4.76 10.90 -18.23
N ILE A 196 5.61 10.66 -17.23
CA ILE A 196 7.01 11.07 -17.26
C ILE A 196 7.76 10.30 -18.36
N ALA A 197 7.52 9.00 -18.51
CA ALA A 197 8.10 8.23 -19.61
C ALA A 197 7.74 8.81 -20.99
N LEU A 198 6.47 9.17 -21.20
CA LEU A 198 6.00 9.80 -22.44
C LEU A 198 6.62 11.18 -22.67
N ILE A 199 6.71 12.01 -21.64
CA ILE A 199 7.33 13.35 -21.73
C ILE A 199 8.81 13.21 -22.10
N VAL A 200 9.55 12.33 -21.42
CA VAL A 200 10.97 12.09 -21.72
C VAL A 200 11.12 11.56 -23.14
N LEU A 201 10.32 10.57 -23.54
CA LEU A 201 10.37 10.04 -24.90
C LEU A 201 10.05 11.11 -25.96
N ALA A 202 9.10 12.02 -25.68
CA ALA A 202 8.82 13.17 -26.55
C ALA A 202 10.00 14.15 -26.62
N CYS A 203 10.73 14.40 -25.52
CA CYS A 203 11.96 15.20 -25.52
C CYS A 203 13.07 14.58 -26.39
N TYR A 204 13.08 13.25 -26.53
CA TYR A 204 13.94 12.51 -27.44
C TYR A 204 13.33 12.32 -28.84
N SER A 205 12.35 13.15 -29.24
CA SER A 205 11.67 13.07 -30.54
C SER A 205 11.07 11.70 -30.85
N GLN A 206 10.59 11.01 -29.81
CA GLN A 206 10.04 9.64 -29.84
C GLN A 206 11.04 8.57 -30.31
N GLN A 207 12.34 8.86 -30.26
CA GLN A 207 13.37 7.89 -30.58
C GLN A 207 13.70 7.01 -29.38
N ASP A 208 13.75 5.71 -29.63
CA ASP A 208 14.20 4.74 -28.64
C ASP A 208 15.70 4.97 -28.37
N SER A 209 16.03 5.44 -27.17
CA SER A 209 17.40 5.78 -26.78
C SER A 209 17.68 5.36 -25.33
N GLU A 210 18.92 4.99 -25.06
CA GLU A 210 19.40 4.70 -23.70
C GLU A 210 19.18 5.87 -22.74
N GLY A 211 19.24 7.10 -23.25
CA GLY A 211 18.98 8.31 -22.46
C GLY A 211 17.56 8.37 -21.89
N VAL A 212 16.57 7.78 -22.58
CA VAL A 212 15.17 7.80 -22.15
C VAL A 212 15.00 7.05 -20.83
N TRP A 213 15.43 5.80 -20.76
CA TRP A 213 15.26 5.02 -19.55
C TRP A 213 16.14 5.55 -18.41
N ARG A 214 17.37 5.98 -18.70
CA ARG A 214 18.23 6.56 -17.64
C ARG A 214 17.59 7.79 -16.99
N VAL A 215 17.03 8.69 -17.80
CA VAL A 215 16.38 9.89 -17.28
C VAL A 215 15.12 9.53 -16.49
N THR A 216 14.28 8.62 -16.97
CA THR A 216 13.05 8.23 -16.24
C THR A 216 13.38 7.56 -14.91
N PHE A 217 14.31 6.60 -14.87
CA PHE A 217 14.77 6.02 -13.60
C PHE A 217 15.38 7.09 -12.67
N GLY A 218 16.19 8.00 -13.20
CA GLY A 218 16.83 9.07 -12.42
C GLY A 218 15.84 10.06 -11.80
N LEU A 219 14.75 10.38 -12.51
CA LEU A 219 13.67 11.23 -11.98
C LEU A 219 12.95 10.57 -10.79
N GLY A 220 12.96 9.24 -10.70
CA GLY A 220 12.43 8.49 -9.55
C GLY A 220 13.12 8.77 -8.21
N ILE A 221 14.30 9.41 -8.23
CA ILE A 221 15.08 9.77 -7.03
C ILE A 221 14.60 11.10 -6.40
N VAL A 222 13.98 11.97 -7.18
CA VAL A 222 13.67 13.36 -6.77
C VAL A 222 12.77 13.39 -5.53
N LEU A 223 11.72 12.57 -5.51
CA LEU A 223 10.79 12.52 -4.38
C LEU A 223 11.40 11.86 -3.14
N PRO A 224 12.07 10.69 -3.21
CA PRO A 224 12.77 10.10 -2.06
C PRO A 224 13.75 11.07 -1.38
N ILE A 225 14.55 11.82 -2.15
CA ILE A 225 15.48 12.83 -1.60
C ILE A 225 14.71 13.93 -0.87
N SER A 226 13.66 14.46 -1.52
CA SER A 226 12.83 15.53 -0.95
C SER A 226 12.18 15.08 0.36
N ILE A 227 11.65 13.85 0.39
CA ILE A 227 11.00 13.24 1.55
C ILE A 227 12.01 12.92 2.67
N CYS A 228 13.22 12.49 2.34
CA CYS A 228 14.28 12.20 3.31
C CYS A 228 14.54 13.41 4.22
N PHE A 229 14.57 14.62 3.65
CA PHE A 229 14.72 15.86 4.40
C PHE A 229 13.59 16.08 5.42
N PHE A 230 12.34 15.80 5.05
CA PHE A 230 11.19 15.89 5.96
C PHE A 230 11.19 14.76 7.00
N ARG A 231 11.62 13.54 6.63
CA ARG A 231 11.70 12.37 7.52
C ARG A 231 12.69 12.57 8.67
N VAL A 232 13.80 13.27 8.42
CA VAL A 232 14.75 13.64 9.50
C VAL A 232 14.08 14.49 10.58
N ARG A 233 13.00 15.21 10.26
CA ARG A 233 12.26 16.09 11.18
C ARG A 233 10.95 15.47 11.71
N MET A 234 10.62 14.24 11.32
CA MET A 234 9.37 13.58 11.73
C MET A 234 9.42 13.22 13.22
N VAL A 235 8.39 13.64 13.96
CA VAL A 235 8.24 13.37 15.40
C VAL A 235 7.48 12.06 15.58
N ASN A 236 7.95 11.20 16.50
CA ASN A 236 7.33 9.90 16.78
C ASN A 236 5.84 10.05 17.18
N SER A 237 4.98 9.12 16.74
CA SER A 237 3.54 9.21 17.03
C SER A 237 3.22 8.94 18.52
N THR A 238 2.26 9.69 19.06
CA THR A 238 1.83 9.64 20.47
C THR A 238 0.99 8.40 20.79
N GLN A 239 0.25 7.87 19.80
CA GLN A 239 -0.58 6.66 19.92
C GLN A 239 0.27 5.40 20.22
N TYR A 240 1.43 5.25 19.57
CA TYR A 240 2.34 4.15 19.84
C TYR A 240 2.93 4.25 21.26
N GLN A 241 3.34 5.44 21.71
CA GLN A 241 3.87 5.60 23.06
C GLN A 241 2.84 5.22 24.15
N LYS A 242 1.56 5.52 23.91
CA LYS A 242 0.47 5.20 24.84
C LYS A 242 0.17 3.71 24.97
N HIS A 243 0.32 2.94 23.88
CA HIS A 243 -0.11 1.54 23.84
C HIS A 243 1.04 0.54 23.61
N ALA A 244 2.28 1.00 23.48
CA ALA A 244 3.42 0.11 23.25
C ALA A 244 3.55 -0.93 24.38
N ILE A 245 3.66 -2.19 24.00
CA ILE A 245 4.05 -3.26 24.92
C ILE A 245 5.56 -3.14 25.12
N LYS A 246 5.99 -2.80 26.33
CA LYS A 246 7.42 -2.61 26.68
C LYS A 246 8.14 -3.93 27.01
N SER A 247 7.41 -5.04 27.06
CA SER A 247 7.90 -6.41 27.37
C SER A 247 7.92 -7.31 26.12
N GLN A 248 8.30 -8.59 26.28
CA GLN A 248 8.23 -9.60 25.21
C GLN A 248 6.79 -9.85 24.77
N TYR A 249 6.52 -9.76 23.47
CA TYR A 249 5.19 -10.02 22.91
C TYR A 249 4.75 -11.48 23.15
N PRO A 250 3.52 -11.73 23.65
CA PRO A 250 3.00 -13.08 23.86
C PRO A 250 2.50 -13.70 22.54
N TYR A 251 3.41 -13.98 21.60
CA TYR A 251 3.07 -14.43 20.24
C TYR A 251 2.12 -15.64 20.21
N GLY A 252 2.23 -16.58 21.15
CA GLY A 252 1.34 -17.75 21.23
C GLY A 252 -0.14 -17.38 21.45
N LEU A 253 -0.41 -16.46 22.38
CA LEU A 253 -1.77 -15.96 22.66
C LEU A 253 -2.29 -15.12 21.50
N VAL A 254 -1.42 -14.26 20.93
CA VAL A 254 -1.76 -13.43 19.79
C VAL A 254 -2.16 -14.27 18.58
N LEU A 255 -1.35 -15.26 18.21
CA LEU A 255 -1.64 -16.15 17.09
C LEU A 255 -2.94 -16.93 17.32
N ARG A 256 -3.17 -17.45 18.53
CA ARG A 256 -4.40 -18.17 18.86
C ARG A 256 -5.65 -17.31 18.67
N ARG A 257 -5.60 -16.03 19.00
CA ARG A 257 -6.73 -15.10 18.84
C ARG A 257 -6.90 -14.61 17.40
N TYR A 258 -5.80 -14.26 16.73
CA TYR A 258 -5.83 -13.51 15.46
C TYR A 258 -5.47 -14.32 14.21
N TRP A 259 -5.31 -15.65 14.28
CA TRP A 259 -4.97 -16.46 13.10
C TRP A 259 -5.99 -16.34 11.96
N LYS A 260 -7.30 -16.24 12.25
CA LYS A 260 -8.34 -16.12 11.22
C LYS A 260 -8.27 -14.77 10.48
N PRO A 261 -8.31 -13.61 11.16
CA PRO A 261 -8.10 -12.32 10.51
C PRO A 261 -6.77 -12.26 9.77
N MET A 262 -5.68 -12.80 10.34
CA MET A 262 -4.36 -12.85 9.70
C MET A 262 -4.37 -13.64 8.40
N LEU A 263 -4.95 -14.84 8.40
CA LEU A 263 -5.08 -15.65 7.19
C LEU A 263 -5.96 -14.93 6.16
N GLY A 264 -7.08 -14.35 6.60
CA GLY A 264 -8.00 -13.61 5.74
C GLY A 264 -7.35 -12.41 5.05
N THR A 265 -6.72 -11.51 5.82
CA THR A 265 -6.10 -10.29 5.29
C THR A 265 -4.92 -10.62 4.41
N SER A 266 -4.06 -11.56 4.81
CA SER A 266 -2.88 -11.95 4.04
C SER A 266 -3.25 -12.64 2.73
N MET A 267 -4.18 -13.59 2.75
CA MET A 267 -4.57 -14.33 1.53
C MET A 267 -5.43 -13.49 0.59
N ALA A 268 -6.29 -12.60 1.12
CA ALA A 268 -7.00 -11.64 0.28
C ALA A 268 -6.01 -10.72 -0.44
N TRP A 269 -5.02 -10.17 0.29
CA TRP A 269 -3.99 -9.32 -0.31
C TRP A 269 -3.15 -10.10 -1.32
N PHE A 270 -2.79 -11.36 -1.02
CA PHE A 270 -2.12 -12.24 -1.98
C PHE A 270 -2.91 -12.40 -3.28
N CYS A 271 -4.19 -12.75 -3.20
CA CYS A 271 -5.05 -12.94 -4.38
C CYS A 271 -5.22 -11.63 -5.17
N TYR A 272 -5.29 -10.51 -4.46
CA TYR A 272 -5.34 -9.18 -5.07
C TYR A 272 -4.06 -8.90 -5.87
N ASP A 273 -2.91 -8.96 -5.21
CA ASP A 273 -1.62 -8.60 -5.76
C ASP A 273 -1.17 -9.55 -6.88
N PHE A 274 -1.51 -10.85 -6.77
CA PHE A 274 -1.27 -11.86 -7.82
C PHE A 274 -1.87 -11.44 -9.17
N VAL A 275 -2.97 -10.68 -9.15
CA VAL A 275 -3.64 -10.20 -10.36
C VAL A 275 -3.26 -8.75 -10.65
N THR A 276 -3.36 -7.83 -9.69
CA THR A 276 -3.21 -6.40 -9.99
C THR A 276 -1.82 -6.06 -10.55
N TYR A 277 -0.75 -6.66 -10.01
CA TYR A 277 0.62 -6.32 -10.42
C TYR A 277 0.94 -6.77 -11.84
N PRO A 278 0.77 -8.06 -12.23
CA PRO A 278 1.07 -8.46 -13.61
C PRO A 278 0.23 -7.69 -14.64
N PHE A 279 -1.06 -7.48 -14.35
CA PHE A 279 -1.95 -6.74 -15.25
C PHE A 279 -1.63 -5.23 -15.28
N GLY A 280 -1.14 -4.63 -14.21
CA GLY A 280 -0.72 -3.22 -14.22
C GLY A 280 0.65 -3.03 -14.86
N LEU A 281 1.64 -3.83 -14.42
CA LEU A 281 3.05 -3.76 -14.81
C LEU A 281 3.23 -4.09 -16.29
N PHE A 282 2.60 -5.17 -16.77
CA PHE A 282 2.72 -5.60 -18.15
C PHE A 282 1.66 -5.02 -19.07
N SER A 283 0.87 -4.02 -18.66
CA SER A 283 -0.19 -3.42 -19.49
C SER A 283 0.32 -2.98 -20.87
N SER A 284 1.42 -2.23 -20.91
CA SER A 284 2.10 -1.78 -22.14
C SER A 284 2.60 -2.94 -23.00
N THR A 285 3.16 -3.98 -22.36
CA THR A 285 3.63 -5.21 -23.01
C THR A 285 2.47 -6.02 -23.59
N ILE A 286 1.35 -6.14 -22.87
CA ILE A 286 0.15 -6.83 -23.33
C ILE A 286 -0.40 -6.12 -24.56
N ILE A 287 -0.44 -4.78 -24.54
CA ILE A 287 -0.84 -3.97 -25.70
C ILE A 287 0.09 -4.18 -26.89
N GLU A 288 1.41 -4.18 -26.67
CA GLU A 288 2.42 -4.46 -27.71
C GLU A 288 2.20 -5.83 -28.36
N GLN A 289 1.98 -6.88 -27.56
CA GLN A 289 1.72 -8.23 -28.07
C GLN A 289 0.39 -8.33 -28.83
N LEU A 290 -0.64 -7.59 -28.40
CA LEU A 290 -1.95 -7.56 -29.05
C LEU A 290 -1.95 -6.72 -30.33
N ASN A 291 -1.09 -5.71 -30.44
CA ASN A 291 -0.96 -4.81 -31.58
C ASN A 291 0.51 -4.54 -31.92
N PRO A 292 1.18 -5.48 -32.62
CA PRO A 292 2.61 -5.39 -32.92
C PRO A 292 3.02 -4.19 -33.78
N ASN A 293 2.06 -3.52 -34.43
CA ASN A 293 2.30 -2.34 -35.26
C ASN A 293 2.42 -1.03 -34.45
N ASN A 294 2.12 -1.06 -33.15
CA ASN A 294 2.19 0.11 -32.31
C ASN A 294 3.64 0.51 -32.03
N THR A 295 3.91 1.81 -32.00
CA THR A 295 5.21 2.34 -31.56
C THR A 295 5.39 2.20 -30.05
N THR A 296 6.63 2.26 -29.55
CA THR A 296 6.95 2.32 -28.11
C THR A 296 6.14 3.41 -27.40
N PHE A 297 6.04 4.60 -28.02
CA PHE A 297 5.26 5.72 -27.50
C PHE A 297 3.77 5.37 -27.36
N GLN A 298 3.18 4.73 -28.37
CA GLN A 298 1.78 4.29 -28.33
C GLN A 298 1.55 3.23 -27.24
N ASN A 299 2.42 2.23 -27.12
CA ASN A 299 2.30 1.17 -26.12
C ASN A 299 2.37 1.72 -24.68
N ILE A 300 3.33 2.62 -24.41
CA ILE A 300 3.41 3.32 -23.11
C ILE A 300 2.18 4.20 -22.91
N GLY A 301 1.71 4.90 -23.96
CA GLY A 301 0.54 5.77 -23.92
C GLY A 301 -0.73 5.02 -23.51
N TYR A 302 -1.04 3.93 -24.18
CA TYR A 302 -2.20 3.09 -23.87
C TYR A 302 -2.10 2.42 -22.50
N GLY A 303 -0.90 1.95 -22.11
CA GLY A 303 -0.67 1.42 -20.75
C GLY A 303 -0.91 2.48 -19.67
N THR A 304 -0.46 3.72 -19.92
CA THR A 304 -0.71 4.87 -19.02
C THR A 304 -2.21 5.17 -18.91
N VAL A 305 -2.94 5.14 -20.03
CA VAL A 305 -4.39 5.34 -20.03
C VAL A 305 -5.10 4.27 -19.21
N ILE A 306 -4.72 2.99 -19.34
CA ILE A 306 -5.29 1.91 -18.52
C ILE A 306 -5.01 2.18 -17.04
N ASN A 307 -3.78 2.58 -16.69
CA ASN A 307 -3.42 2.88 -15.30
C ASN A 307 -4.15 4.10 -14.74
N CYS A 308 -4.61 5.05 -15.57
CA CYS A 308 -5.47 6.15 -15.11
C CYS A 308 -6.81 5.68 -14.53
N PHE A 309 -7.29 4.48 -14.87
CA PHE A 309 -8.54 3.95 -14.33
C PHE A 309 -8.44 3.47 -12.88
N TYR A 310 -7.22 3.23 -12.37
CA TYR A 310 -6.99 2.96 -10.94
C TYR A 310 -7.54 4.10 -10.07
N LEU A 311 -7.24 5.35 -10.45
CA LEU A 311 -7.60 6.57 -9.70
C LEU A 311 -9.10 6.70 -9.37
N PRO A 312 -10.04 6.67 -10.33
CA PRO A 312 -11.46 6.70 -10.01
C PRO A 312 -11.91 5.45 -9.25
N GLY A 313 -11.33 4.28 -9.53
CA GLY A 313 -11.59 3.04 -8.80
C GLY A 313 -11.33 3.22 -7.30
N CYS A 314 -10.13 3.64 -6.93
CA CYS A 314 -9.73 3.91 -5.56
C CYS A 314 -10.68 4.92 -4.86
N LEU A 315 -11.01 6.03 -5.51
CA LEU A 315 -11.90 7.05 -4.91
C LEU A 315 -13.30 6.50 -4.63
N ILE A 316 -13.86 5.74 -5.58
CA ILE A 316 -15.18 5.10 -5.42
C ILE A 316 -15.12 4.06 -4.29
N GLY A 317 -14.08 3.23 -4.27
CA GLY A 317 -13.87 2.22 -3.23
C GLY A 317 -13.77 2.82 -1.82
N GLY A 318 -12.99 3.91 -1.67
CA GLY A 318 -12.89 4.67 -0.42
C GLY A 318 -14.25 5.13 0.11
N ILE A 319 -15.09 5.68 -0.78
CA ILE A 319 -16.45 6.12 -0.42
C ILE A 319 -17.34 4.93 -0.06
N LEU A 320 -17.26 3.83 -0.81
CA LEU A 320 -18.08 2.63 -0.57
C LEU A 320 -17.71 1.96 0.76
N MET A 321 -16.43 1.85 1.11
CA MET A 321 -15.99 1.28 2.40
C MET A 321 -16.61 1.96 3.62
N ASP A 322 -16.82 3.29 3.55
CA ASP A 322 -17.45 4.04 4.63
C ASP A 322 -18.98 3.92 4.65
N ARG A 323 -19.60 3.54 3.52
CA ARG A 323 -21.06 3.37 3.39
C ARG A 323 -21.52 1.94 3.67
N ILE A 324 -20.93 0.96 3.01
CA ILE A 324 -21.39 -0.45 3.05
C ILE A 324 -20.56 -1.33 3.99
N GLY A 325 -19.41 -0.84 4.47
CA GLY A 325 -18.48 -1.58 5.32
C GLY A 325 -17.29 -2.15 4.55
N ARG A 326 -16.21 -2.48 5.28
CA ARG A 326 -14.91 -2.83 4.70
C ARG A 326 -14.93 -4.22 4.07
N LYS A 327 -15.43 -5.20 4.81
CA LYS A 327 -15.60 -6.59 4.36
C LYS A 327 -16.52 -6.67 3.15
N GLN A 328 -17.65 -5.97 3.20
CA GLN A 328 -18.66 -5.95 2.15
C GLN A 328 -18.10 -5.33 0.88
N ASN A 329 -17.38 -4.20 0.98
CA ASN A 329 -16.72 -3.57 -0.16
C ASN A 329 -15.67 -4.50 -0.78
N MET A 330 -14.82 -5.12 0.04
CA MET A 330 -13.78 -6.02 -0.44
C MET A 330 -14.38 -7.23 -1.18
N THR A 331 -15.39 -7.86 -0.59
CA THR A 331 -16.07 -9.02 -1.18
C THR A 331 -16.76 -8.63 -2.49
N LEU A 332 -17.55 -7.54 -2.47
CA LEU A 332 -18.27 -7.06 -3.65
C LEU A 332 -17.30 -6.79 -4.80
N GLY A 333 -16.20 -6.08 -4.51
CA GLY A 333 -15.23 -5.73 -5.53
C GLY A 333 -14.48 -6.93 -6.09
N PHE A 334 -14.04 -7.90 -5.27
CA PHE A 334 -13.48 -9.15 -5.78
C PHE A 334 -14.43 -9.89 -6.72
N MET A 335 -15.72 -9.97 -6.36
CA MET A 335 -16.72 -10.69 -7.15
C MET A 335 -17.01 -9.96 -8.48
N LEU A 336 -17.19 -8.63 -8.44
CA LEU A 336 -17.39 -7.84 -9.66
C LEU A 336 -16.16 -7.89 -10.57
N TRP A 337 -14.97 -7.79 -9.99
CA TRP A 337 -13.71 -7.85 -10.72
C TRP A 337 -13.49 -9.21 -11.38
N GLY A 338 -13.80 -10.32 -10.69
CA GLY A 338 -13.76 -11.66 -11.25
C GLY A 338 -14.77 -11.89 -12.38
N ILE A 339 -16.03 -11.47 -12.20
CA ILE A 339 -17.04 -11.55 -13.27
C ILE A 339 -16.58 -10.74 -14.49
N TRP A 340 -16.06 -9.54 -14.28
CA TRP A 340 -15.56 -8.70 -15.37
C TRP A 340 -14.34 -9.31 -16.06
N GLY A 341 -13.42 -9.90 -15.30
CA GLY A 341 -12.27 -10.63 -15.81
C GLY A 341 -12.66 -11.85 -16.64
N PHE A 342 -13.68 -12.60 -16.22
CA PHE A 342 -14.22 -13.71 -17.02
C PHE A 342 -14.84 -13.23 -18.33
N ILE A 343 -15.56 -12.11 -18.33
CA ILE A 343 -16.13 -11.51 -19.55
C ILE A 343 -14.99 -11.10 -20.50
N LEU A 344 -13.99 -10.37 -19.99
CA LEU A 344 -12.86 -9.88 -20.77
C LEU A 344 -12.03 -11.04 -21.34
N GLY A 345 -11.73 -12.05 -20.51
CA GLY A 345 -11.05 -13.27 -20.95
C GLY A 345 -11.88 -14.06 -21.96
N ALA A 346 -13.12 -14.44 -21.66
CA ALA A 346 -13.94 -15.27 -22.55
C ALA A 346 -14.22 -14.61 -23.91
N ALA A 347 -14.43 -13.28 -23.93
CA ALA A 347 -14.73 -12.50 -25.11
C ALA A 347 -13.53 -11.69 -25.63
N LEU A 348 -12.29 -12.08 -25.32
CA LEU A 348 -11.09 -11.30 -25.67
C LEU A 348 -10.99 -10.95 -27.16
N HIS A 349 -11.21 -11.93 -28.05
CA HIS A 349 -11.11 -11.74 -29.50
C HIS A 349 -12.12 -10.71 -30.07
N PRO A 350 -13.44 -10.82 -29.84
CA PRO A 350 -14.39 -9.81 -30.30
C PRO A 350 -14.21 -8.45 -29.61
N ILE A 351 -13.64 -8.40 -28.40
CA ILE A 351 -13.30 -7.13 -27.75
C ILE A 351 -12.09 -6.47 -28.43
N GLN A 352 -11.04 -7.25 -28.72
CA GLN A 352 -9.81 -6.76 -29.33
C GLN A 352 -10.01 -6.25 -30.77
N SER A 353 -10.96 -6.81 -31.52
CA SER A 353 -11.28 -6.34 -32.88
C SER A 353 -11.70 -4.87 -32.91
N VAL A 354 -12.20 -4.34 -31.78
CA VAL A 354 -12.42 -2.92 -31.54
C VAL A 354 -11.41 -2.44 -30.49
N PHE A 355 -10.19 -2.12 -30.91
CA PHE A 355 -9.10 -1.81 -29.99
C PHE A 355 -9.42 -0.77 -28.89
N PRO A 356 -10.14 0.35 -29.15
CA PRO A 356 -10.54 1.26 -28.08
C PRO A 356 -11.46 0.63 -27.02
N LEU A 357 -12.33 -0.32 -27.42
CA LEU A 357 -13.17 -1.08 -26.50
C LEU A 357 -12.31 -1.92 -25.56
N PHE A 358 -11.28 -2.58 -26.08
CA PHE A 358 -10.32 -3.33 -25.26
C PHE A 358 -9.66 -2.44 -24.19
N ILE A 359 -9.17 -1.26 -24.57
CA ILE A 359 -8.55 -0.32 -23.63
C ILE A 359 -9.52 0.09 -22.51
N VAL A 360 -10.76 0.45 -22.86
CA VAL A 360 -11.77 0.85 -21.88
C VAL A 360 -12.17 -0.32 -20.96
N MET A 361 -12.39 -1.51 -21.51
CA MET A 361 -12.78 -2.68 -20.72
C MET A 361 -11.65 -3.14 -19.78
N TYR A 362 -10.40 -3.04 -20.22
CA TYR A 362 -9.23 -3.31 -19.39
C TYR A 362 -9.05 -2.22 -18.33
N GLY A 363 -9.25 -0.95 -18.66
CA GLY A 363 -9.30 0.13 -17.67
C GLY A 363 -10.34 -0.14 -16.58
N ILE A 364 -11.57 -0.52 -16.96
CA ILE A 364 -12.63 -0.88 -16.01
C ILE A 364 -12.24 -2.09 -15.16
N PHE A 365 -11.57 -3.09 -15.76
CA PHE A 365 -11.03 -4.22 -15.02
C PHE A 365 -10.09 -3.75 -13.90
N GLN A 366 -9.15 -2.85 -14.19
CA GLN A 366 -8.26 -2.28 -13.17
C GLN A 366 -9.00 -1.44 -12.13
N ALA A 367 -9.96 -0.61 -12.56
CA ALA A 367 -10.77 0.21 -11.66
C ALA A 367 -11.57 -0.63 -10.66
N LEU A 368 -12.11 -1.78 -11.07
CA LEU A 368 -12.85 -2.69 -10.19
C LEU A 368 -11.95 -3.38 -9.17
N GLY A 369 -10.72 -3.72 -9.57
CA GLY A 369 -9.69 -4.21 -8.66
C GLY A 369 -9.39 -3.20 -7.57
N GLU A 370 -9.18 -1.93 -7.92
CA GLU A 370 -8.89 -0.89 -6.94
C GLU A 370 -10.08 -0.49 -6.08
N MET A 371 -11.26 -0.34 -6.68
CA MET A 371 -12.50 -0.02 -5.96
C MET A 371 -12.79 -1.04 -4.85
N GLY A 372 -12.44 -2.29 -5.09
CA GLY A 372 -12.68 -3.39 -4.19
C GLY A 372 -11.49 -3.69 -3.29
N PRO A 373 -10.75 -4.76 -3.61
CA PRO A 373 -9.65 -5.22 -2.78
C PRO A 373 -8.47 -4.25 -2.65
N GLY A 374 -8.16 -3.41 -3.63
CA GLY A 374 -7.05 -2.45 -3.52
C GLY A 374 -7.13 -1.61 -2.26
N VAL A 375 -8.16 -0.77 -2.18
CA VAL A 375 -8.36 0.10 -1.01
C VAL A 375 -8.72 -0.65 0.26
N SER A 376 -9.35 -1.83 0.14
CA SER A 376 -9.89 -2.55 1.29
C SER A 376 -8.86 -3.42 2.00
N THR A 377 -7.90 -4.01 1.28
CA THR A 377 -6.89 -4.91 1.85
C THR A 377 -6.06 -4.19 2.90
N PHE A 378 -5.61 -2.98 2.57
CA PHE A 378 -4.80 -2.14 3.44
C PHE A 378 -5.55 -1.77 4.74
N LEU A 379 -6.79 -1.30 4.61
CA LEU A 379 -7.61 -0.88 5.74
C LEU A 379 -8.08 -2.08 6.59
N CYS A 380 -8.48 -3.19 5.97
CA CYS A 380 -8.85 -4.40 6.69
C CYS A 380 -7.65 -4.94 7.47
N ALA A 381 -6.46 -4.93 6.88
CA ALA A 381 -5.24 -5.36 7.56
C ALA A 381 -4.84 -4.39 8.69
N SER A 382 -5.11 -3.09 8.60
CA SER A 382 -4.81 -2.16 9.70
C SER A 382 -5.85 -2.21 10.83
N GLU A 383 -7.13 -2.37 10.51
CA GLU A 383 -8.24 -2.38 11.48
C GLU A 383 -8.42 -3.73 12.19
N SER A 384 -7.97 -4.85 11.60
CA SER A 384 -8.15 -6.20 12.16
C SER A 384 -7.30 -6.50 13.40
N PHE A 385 -6.28 -5.67 13.69
CA PHE A 385 -5.31 -5.92 14.75
C PHE A 385 -5.23 -4.76 15.75
N PRO A 386 -4.93 -5.06 17.02
CA PRO A 386 -4.79 -4.04 18.05
C PRO A 386 -3.56 -3.17 17.77
N THR A 387 -3.63 -1.91 18.17
CA THR A 387 -2.63 -0.85 17.92
C THR A 387 -1.17 -1.26 18.22
N PRO A 388 -0.85 -1.98 19.31
CA PRO A 388 0.55 -2.37 19.60
C PRO A 388 1.11 -3.42 18.64
N LEU A 389 0.24 -4.17 17.95
CA LEU A 389 0.62 -5.25 17.04
C LEU A 389 0.32 -4.92 15.58
N ARG A 390 -0.45 -3.86 15.32
CA ARG A 390 -0.90 -3.43 13.99
C ARG A 390 0.26 -3.35 13.00
N GLY A 391 1.37 -2.72 13.36
CA GLY A 391 2.55 -2.60 12.49
C GLY A 391 3.13 -3.95 12.06
N HIS A 392 3.28 -4.89 13.00
CA HIS A 392 3.80 -6.23 12.71
C HIS A 392 2.89 -7.04 11.78
N PHE A 393 1.59 -7.07 12.09
CA PHE A 393 0.63 -7.89 11.35
C PHE A 393 0.33 -7.31 9.98
N LEU A 394 0.24 -5.97 9.89
CA LEU A 394 0.12 -5.28 8.61
C LEU A 394 1.34 -5.52 7.74
N GLY A 395 2.55 -5.35 8.28
CA GLY A 395 3.80 -5.58 7.54
C GLY A 395 3.89 -7.02 7.02
N PHE A 396 3.46 -8.00 7.81
CA PHE A 396 3.37 -9.39 7.37
C PHE A 396 2.32 -9.60 6.26
N ALA A 397 1.11 -9.07 6.43
CA ALA A 397 0.04 -9.19 5.43
C ALA A 397 0.45 -8.52 4.10
N ALA A 398 1.09 -7.35 4.17
CA ALA A 398 1.65 -6.65 3.01
C ALA A 398 2.76 -7.47 2.33
N ALA A 399 3.67 -8.08 3.12
CA ALA A 399 4.71 -8.95 2.58
C ALA A 399 4.13 -10.19 1.86
N VAL A 400 3.04 -10.77 2.39
CA VAL A 400 2.32 -11.86 1.73
C VAL A 400 1.61 -11.36 0.46
N GLY A 401 1.04 -10.15 0.46
CA GLY A 401 0.55 -9.47 -0.74
C GLY A 401 1.62 -9.39 -1.82
N LYS A 402 2.78 -8.79 -1.50
CA LYS A 402 3.90 -8.65 -2.44
C LYS A 402 4.49 -9.99 -2.90
N ALA A 403 4.37 -11.05 -2.10
CA ALA A 403 4.66 -12.41 -2.55
C ALA A 403 3.68 -12.87 -3.64
N GLY A 404 2.38 -12.56 -3.48
CA GLY A 404 1.37 -12.72 -4.53
C GLY A 404 1.75 -11.96 -5.81
N ALA A 405 2.12 -10.68 -5.70
CA ALA A 405 2.58 -9.86 -6.83
C ALA A 405 3.76 -10.49 -7.57
N SER A 406 4.77 -10.93 -6.81
CA SER A 406 5.99 -11.53 -7.35
C SER A 406 5.71 -12.86 -8.05
N ILE A 407 4.90 -13.72 -7.43
CA ILE A 407 4.52 -15.01 -8.02
C ILE A 407 3.68 -14.79 -9.27
N GLY A 408 2.66 -13.93 -9.22
CA GLY A 408 1.83 -13.59 -10.38
C GLY A 408 2.68 -13.09 -11.55
N THR A 409 3.65 -12.22 -11.27
CA THR A 409 4.54 -11.63 -12.28
C THR A 409 5.53 -12.65 -12.84
N GLU A 410 6.02 -13.58 -12.02
CA GLU A 410 6.90 -14.68 -12.46
C GLU A 410 6.16 -15.67 -13.37
N VAL A 411 4.94 -16.05 -13.00
CA VAL A 411 4.17 -17.07 -13.75
C VAL A 411 3.44 -16.51 -14.96
N PHE A 412 3.32 -15.18 -15.09
CA PHE A 412 2.58 -14.53 -16.16
C PHE A 412 3.02 -14.99 -17.56
N THR A 413 4.31 -14.82 -17.89
CA THR A 413 4.86 -15.22 -19.20
C THR A 413 4.87 -16.75 -19.40
N PRO A 414 5.28 -17.58 -18.41
CA PRO A 414 5.14 -19.04 -18.52
C PRO A 414 3.71 -19.51 -18.82
N ILE A 415 2.69 -18.91 -18.20
CA ILE A 415 1.28 -19.23 -18.49
C ILE A 415 0.94 -18.87 -19.94
N GLN A 416 1.34 -17.69 -20.43
CA GLN A 416 1.07 -17.33 -21.82
C GLN A 416 1.71 -18.32 -22.80
N ASN A 417 2.95 -18.73 -22.53
CA ASN A 417 3.73 -19.62 -23.39
C ASN A 417 3.31 -21.09 -23.31
N SER A 418 2.47 -21.49 -22.35
CA SER A 418 1.97 -22.87 -22.26
C SER A 418 0.85 -23.18 -23.25
N PHE A 419 0.40 -22.19 -24.04
CA PHE A 419 -0.66 -22.34 -25.04
C PHE A 419 -0.12 -22.20 -26.47
N ASP A 420 -0.75 -22.90 -27.41
CA ASP A 420 -0.31 -22.97 -28.81
C ASP A 420 -0.29 -21.62 -29.53
N THR A 421 -1.12 -20.67 -29.10
CA THR A 421 -1.22 -19.34 -29.72
C THR A 421 -1.17 -18.24 -28.68
N THR A 422 -0.53 -17.12 -29.02
CA THR A 422 -0.44 -15.93 -28.17
C THR A 422 -1.83 -15.47 -27.71
N ALA A 423 -2.83 -15.51 -28.59
CA ALA A 423 -4.20 -15.14 -28.27
C ALA A 423 -4.81 -16.04 -27.17
N LYS A 424 -4.62 -17.37 -27.24
CA LYS A 424 -5.10 -18.29 -26.19
C LYS A 424 -4.32 -18.10 -24.89
N GLY A 425 -3.01 -17.84 -24.97
CA GLY A 425 -2.18 -17.54 -23.79
C GLY A 425 -2.65 -16.28 -23.07
N GLN A 426 -2.92 -15.20 -23.81
CA GLN A 426 -3.50 -13.97 -23.28
C GLN A 426 -4.90 -14.18 -22.70
N GLN A 427 -5.73 -14.99 -23.37
CA GLN A 427 -7.05 -15.37 -22.86
C GLN A 427 -6.94 -16.08 -21.50
N ALA A 428 -6.00 -17.02 -21.40
CA ALA A 428 -5.80 -17.83 -20.21
C ALA A 428 -5.36 -17.00 -19.00
N VAL A 429 -4.45 -16.03 -19.17
CA VAL A 429 -4.05 -15.17 -18.04
C VAL A 429 -5.24 -14.37 -17.49
N PHE A 430 -6.13 -13.83 -18.33
CA PHE A 430 -7.34 -13.14 -17.85
C PHE A 430 -8.28 -14.08 -17.10
N LEU A 431 -8.50 -15.30 -17.62
CA LEU A 431 -9.38 -16.29 -16.99
C LEU A 431 -8.82 -16.83 -15.66
N ILE A 432 -7.51 -17.09 -15.61
CA ILE A 432 -6.81 -17.53 -14.38
C ILE A 432 -6.82 -16.39 -13.36
N GLY A 433 -6.52 -15.15 -13.78
CA GLY A 433 -6.63 -13.98 -12.93
C GLY A 433 -8.02 -13.84 -12.33
N ALA A 434 -9.07 -13.93 -13.16
CA ALA A 434 -10.46 -13.92 -12.71
C ALA A 434 -10.79 -15.04 -11.72
N ALA A 435 -10.25 -16.25 -11.89
CA ALA A 435 -10.43 -17.32 -10.91
C ALA A 435 -9.78 -16.98 -9.55
N PHE A 436 -8.58 -16.39 -9.56
CA PHE A 436 -7.91 -15.93 -8.33
C PHE A 436 -8.69 -14.81 -7.62
N THR A 437 -9.29 -13.87 -8.35
CA THR A 437 -10.10 -12.81 -7.74
C THR A 437 -11.37 -13.38 -7.09
N MET A 438 -12.01 -14.39 -7.72
CA MET A 438 -13.15 -15.09 -7.10
C MET A 438 -12.77 -15.83 -5.82
N VAL A 439 -11.60 -16.48 -5.79
CA VAL A 439 -11.06 -17.10 -4.57
C VAL A 439 -10.82 -16.03 -3.50
N GLY A 440 -10.23 -14.88 -3.87
CA GLY A 440 -10.08 -13.72 -2.98
C GLY A 440 -11.41 -13.24 -2.40
N GLY A 441 -12.47 -13.19 -3.22
CA GLY A 441 -13.82 -12.86 -2.79
C GLY A 441 -14.38 -13.85 -1.75
N ILE A 442 -14.24 -15.15 -2.00
CA ILE A 442 -14.66 -16.19 -1.05
C ILE A 442 -13.89 -16.06 0.27
N LEU A 443 -12.56 -15.94 0.22
CA LEU A 443 -11.72 -15.76 1.40
C LEU A 443 -12.10 -14.51 2.19
N SER A 444 -12.36 -13.40 1.49
CA SER A 444 -12.77 -12.14 2.10
C SER A 444 -14.08 -12.27 2.87
N TRP A 445 -15.05 -13.01 2.33
CA TRP A 445 -16.34 -13.19 2.99
C TRP A 445 -16.26 -14.03 4.26
N PHE A 446 -15.45 -15.10 4.25
CA PHE A 446 -15.40 -16.06 5.35
C PHE A 446 -14.35 -15.76 6.43
N LEU A 447 -13.24 -15.10 6.08
CA LEU A 447 -12.10 -14.93 6.98
C LEU A 447 -11.93 -13.50 7.50
N ILE A 448 -12.42 -12.50 6.79
CA ILE A 448 -12.31 -11.10 7.24
C ILE A 448 -13.41 -10.79 8.25
N PRO A 449 -13.05 -10.29 9.44
CA PRO A 449 -14.02 -9.90 10.45
C PRO A 449 -14.68 -8.56 10.13
N ASP A 450 -15.93 -8.40 10.57
CA ASP A 450 -16.59 -7.09 10.62
C ASP A 450 -16.12 -6.34 11.88
N MET A 451 -15.27 -5.34 11.70
CA MET A 451 -14.65 -4.58 12.80
C MET A 451 -15.47 -3.36 13.21
N SER A 452 -15.37 -2.95 14.48
CA SER A 452 -15.93 -1.69 14.95
C SER A 452 -15.21 -0.50 14.30
N ARG A 453 -15.92 0.62 14.15
CA ARG A 453 -15.30 1.86 13.66
C ARG A 453 -14.27 2.44 14.63
N GLU A 454 -14.34 2.10 15.91
CA GLU A 454 -13.41 2.58 16.94
C GLU A 454 -12.27 1.59 17.15
N LEU A 455 -11.03 2.06 17.01
CA LEU A 455 -9.83 1.22 17.17
C LEU A 455 -9.61 0.80 18.62
N GLU A 456 -9.93 1.69 19.57
CA GLU A 456 -9.75 1.47 21.02
C GLU A 456 -10.59 0.31 21.57
N THR A 457 -11.70 -0.03 20.88
CA THR A 457 -12.54 -1.18 21.24
C THR A 457 -11.77 -2.49 21.13
N GLU A 458 -10.97 -2.66 20.08
CA GLU A 458 -10.16 -3.87 19.91
C GLU A 458 -8.95 -3.90 20.84
N ASP A 459 -8.34 -2.75 21.11
CA ASP A 459 -7.26 -2.65 22.09
C ASP A 459 -7.73 -3.08 23.48
N SER A 460 -8.95 -2.67 23.86
CA SER A 460 -9.58 -3.05 25.14
C SER A 460 -9.89 -4.55 25.20
N LYS A 461 -10.46 -5.13 24.12
CA LYS A 461 -10.74 -6.57 24.04
C LYS A 461 -9.46 -7.42 24.06
N PHE A 462 -8.40 -6.93 23.42
CA PHE A 462 -7.12 -7.61 23.41
C PHE A 462 -6.48 -7.60 24.80
N LYS A 463 -6.51 -6.46 25.49
CA LYS A 463 -6.03 -6.36 26.87
C LYS A 463 -6.76 -7.31 27.82
N ALA A 464 -8.10 -7.32 27.79
CA ALA A 464 -8.90 -8.24 28.59
C ALA A 464 -8.54 -9.71 28.32
N TYR A 465 -8.34 -10.08 27.05
CA TYR A 465 -7.93 -11.43 26.65
C TYR A 465 -6.55 -11.83 27.21
N LEU A 466 -5.60 -10.87 27.26
CA LEU A 466 -4.29 -11.11 27.86
C LEU A 466 -4.40 -11.34 29.37
N GLU A 467 -5.20 -10.53 30.08
CA GLU A 467 -5.46 -10.67 31.51
C GLU A 467 -6.10 -12.04 31.83
N GLU A 468 -7.11 -12.45 31.07
CA GLU A 468 -7.77 -13.76 31.21
C GLU A 468 -6.82 -14.96 31.04
N ASN A 469 -5.75 -14.79 30.26
CA ASN A 469 -4.76 -15.83 30.01
C ASN A 469 -3.50 -15.68 30.88
N GLY A 470 -3.57 -14.87 31.94
CA GLY A 470 -2.52 -14.74 32.95
C GLY A 470 -1.28 -13.96 32.50
N TYR A 471 -1.41 -13.11 31.47
CA TYR A 471 -0.31 -12.25 31.02
C TYR A 471 -0.24 -10.97 31.86
N ASP A 472 0.96 -10.58 32.27
CA ASP A 472 1.17 -9.38 33.08
C ASP A 472 1.03 -8.08 32.25
N ILE A 473 -0.11 -7.41 32.44
CA ILE A 473 -0.46 -6.13 31.82
C ILE A 473 0.27 -4.92 32.40
N SER A 474 1.07 -5.05 33.46
CA SER A 474 1.88 -3.96 34.02
C SER A 474 2.82 -3.33 32.98
N SER A 475 3.14 -4.09 31.92
CA SER A 475 4.00 -3.73 30.81
C SER A 475 3.28 -3.11 29.60
N TYR A 476 1.96 -2.91 29.68
CA TYR A 476 1.11 -2.44 28.57
C TYR A 476 0.93 -0.92 28.64
N GLY A 477 1.59 -0.18 27.73
CA GLY A 477 1.45 1.28 27.61
C GLY A 477 2.09 2.07 28.76
N GLU A 478 2.00 3.40 28.71
CA GLU A 478 2.10 4.19 29.95
C GLU A 478 0.81 3.95 30.73
N ALA A 479 0.94 3.43 31.96
CA ALA A 479 -0.18 3.42 32.89
C ALA A 479 -0.74 4.84 32.95
N LEU A 480 -1.95 5.07 32.45
CA LEU A 480 -2.72 6.21 32.90
C LEU A 480 -2.87 6.02 34.41
N VAL A 481 -2.01 6.69 35.17
CA VAL A 481 -2.20 6.89 36.59
C VAL A 481 -3.44 7.78 36.69
N VAL A 482 -4.61 7.17 36.56
CA VAL A 482 -5.83 7.73 37.13
C VAL A 482 -5.55 7.68 38.62
N ASN A 483 -5.20 8.83 39.17
CA ASN A 483 -4.95 9.02 40.59
C ASN A 483 -6.20 8.59 41.38
N ALA A 484 -6.30 7.32 41.73
CA ALA A 484 -7.14 6.83 42.80
C ALA A 484 -6.47 7.21 44.14
N ARG A 485 -6.38 8.52 44.41
CA ARG A 485 -6.01 9.06 45.73
C ARG A 485 -6.76 10.37 45.96
N ALA A 486 -8.02 10.25 46.37
CA ALA A 486 -8.72 11.22 47.19
C ALA A 486 -9.95 10.56 47.83
N SER A 487 -9.73 9.55 48.67
CA SER A 487 -10.72 9.08 49.64
C SER A 487 -10.01 8.42 50.83
N THR A 488 -9.38 9.27 51.63
CA THR A 488 -9.14 9.04 53.07
C THR A 488 -9.21 10.38 53.76
#